data_AF-A0A162XV83-F1
#
_entry.id   AF-A0A162XV83-F1
#
_cell.length_a   1.000
_cell.length_b   1.000
_cell.length_c   1.000
_cell.angle_alpha   90.00
_cell.angle_beta   90.00
_cell.angle_gamma   90.00
#
_symmetry.space_group_name_H-M   'P 1'
#
loop_
_entity.id
_entity.type
_entity.pdbx_description
1 polymer ?
#
loop_
_entity_poly.entity_id
_entity_poly.type
_entity_poly.pdbx_seq_one_letter_code
_entity_poly.pdbx_strand_id
1 'polypeptide(L)'
;LEQWKELNLTKHFQTFEREITPLVKTLASIVYYKDKIIDILEKHLKVPDSLALDGLLDLITKLARDLEGDFYPYFPRLFACIIPLVYHRDVRLLESVFNCIAYLFKFLARQLTPDLCETFSMLSRLLGEDHETKPYIRHFTAESFAFLMRKARGPDLHKLVAHILNSLRADGSEEYVEGLAMLFFECVKVKHLINLLIQLKKKYGVYLLIYHYWKIASGSSIAL
;
A
#
# COMPACT_ATOMS: atom_id res chain seq x y z
N LEU A 1 -21.84 -5.37 -2.87
CA LEU A 1 -22.24 -6.57 -2.11
C LEU A 1 -22.99 -7.54 -3.00
N GLU A 2 -24.10 -7.13 -3.65
CA GLU A 2 -24.91 -8.02 -4.50
C GLU A 2 -24.10 -8.83 -5.52
N GLN A 3 -23.20 -8.19 -6.28
CA GLN A 3 -22.30 -8.89 -7.21
C GLN A 3 -21.49 -10.02 -6.55
N TRP A 4 -20.98 -9.81 -5.34
CA TRP A 4 -20.19 -10.83 -4.65
C TRP A 4 -21.03 -11.97 -4.07
N LYS A 5 -22.32 -11.74 -3.80
CA LYS A 5 -23.24 -12.81 -3.43
C LYS A 5 -23.41 -13.82 -4.57
N GLU A 6 -23.35 -13.34 -5.82
CA GLU A 6 -23.42 -14.19 -7.00
C GLU A 6 -22.07 -14.86 -7.31
N LEU A 7 -20.96 -14.13 -7.14
CA LEU A 7 -19.62 -14.60 -7.52
C LEU A 7 -18.96 -15.51 -6.47
N ASN A 8 -19.25 -15.35 -5.18
CA ASN A 8 -18.56 -16.05 -4.11
C ASN A 8 -19.53 -16.84 -3.21
N LEU A 9 -19.73 -18.10 -3.56
CA LEU A 9 -20.64 -19.02 -2.84
C LEU A 9 -19.94 -19.80 -1.72
N THR A 10 -18.74 -19.38 -1.31
CA THR A 10 -17.98 -20.09 -0.29
C THR A 10 -18.59 -19.89 1.09
N LYS A 11 -18.39 -20.86 2.00
CA LYS A 11 -18.90 -20.77 3.37
C LYS A 11 -18.36 -19.54 4.10
N HIS A 12 -17.12 -19.15 3.84
CA HIS A 12 -16.51 -17.96 4.44
C HIS A 12 -17.25 -16.70 4.00
N PHE A 13 -17.52 -16.55 2.70
CA PHE A 13 -18.23 -15.38 2.20
C PHE A 13 -19.69 -15.36 2.67
N GLN A 14 -20.39 -16.51 2.66
CA GLN A 14 -21.77 -16.60 3.17
C GLN A 14 -21.86 -16.25 4.67
N THR A 15 -20.83 -16.57 5.46
CA THR A 15 -20.80 -16.21 6.88
C THR A 15 -20.65 -14.71 7.05
N PHE A 16 -19.71 -14.10 6.32
CA PHE A 16 -19.55 -12.64 6.25
C PHE A 16 -20.83 -11.93 5.79
N GLU A 17 -21.44 -12.42 4.70
CA GLU A 17 -22.63 -11.86 4.08
C GLU A 17 -23.80 -11.76 5.07
N ARG A 18 -24.03 -12.82 5.86
CA ARG A 18 -25.11 -12.85 6.87
C ARG A 18 -24.93 -11.78 7.94
N GLU A 19 -23.69 -11.51 8.35
CA GLU A 19 -23.38 -10.50 9.36
C GLU A 19 -23.48 -9.07 8.80
N ILE A 20 -23.04 -8.86 7.55
CA ILE A 20 -22.93 -7.52 6.96
C ILE A 20 -24.23 -7.01 6.34
N THR A 21 -25.03 -7.89 5.74
CA THR A 21 -26.24 -7.54 4.95
C THR A 21 -27.23 -6.66 5.72
N PRO A 22 -27.53 -6.90 7.01
CA PRO A 22 -28.45 -6.05 7.77
C PRO A 22 -27.97 -4.60 7.92
N LEU A 23 -26.66 -4.34 7.82
CA LEU A 23 -26.04 -3.05 8.14
C LEU A 23 -25.85 -2.16 6.91
N VAL A 24 -25.78 -2.75 5.71
CA VAL A 24 -25.36 -2.06 4.47
C VAL A 24 -26.51 -1.83 3.48
N LYS A 25 -27.75 -1.72 3.97
CA LYS A 25 -28.95 -1.54 3.12
C LYS A 25 -29.00 -0.19 2.40
N THR A 26 -28.50 0.85 3.04
CA THR A 26 -28.47 2.22 2.52
C THR A 26 -27.19 2.92 2.97
N LEU A 27 -26.78 3.99 2.27
CA LEU A 27 -25.62 4.79 2.67
C LEU A 27 -25.76 5.36 4.09
N ALA A 28 -26.96 5.82 4.46
CA ALA A 28 -27.22 6.28 5.84
C ALA A 28 -27.01 5.17 6.88
N SER A 29 -27.38 3.93 6.56
CA SER A 29 -27.12 2.77 7.43
C SER A 29 -25.63 2.49 7.53
N ILE A 30 -24.89 2.59 6.42
CA ILE A 30 -23.42 2.40 6.40
C ILE A 30 -22.73 3.43 7.30
N VAL A 31 -23.11 4.70 7.20
CA VAL A 31 -22.56 5.76 8.05
C VAL A 31 -22.89 5.53 9.52
N TYR A 32 -24.13 5.11 9.83
CA TYR A 32 -24.56 4.84 11.20
C TYR A 32 -23.87 3.62 11.82
N TYR A 33 -23.68 2.53 11.05
CA TYR A 33 -23.11 1.27 11.54
C TYR A 33 -21.62 1.10 11.20
N LYS A 34 -20.92 2.17 10.81
CA LYS A 34 -19.53 2.09 10.30
C LYS A 34 -18.59 1.32 11.22
N ASP A 35 -18.61 1.56 12.53
CA ASP A 35 -17.75 0.84 13.49
C ASP A 35 -17.98 -0.67 13.42
N LYS A 36 -19.24 -1.09 13.45
CA LYS A 36 -19.62 -2.51 13.39
C LYS A 36 -19.28 -3.14 12.03
N ILE A 37 -19.42 -2.39 10.95
CA ILE A 37 -19.04 -2.82 9.60
C ILE A 37 -17.53 -3.08 9.54
N ILE A 38 -16.72 -2.18 10.09
CA ILE A 38 -15.26 -2.31 10.16
C ILE A 38 -14.87 -3.52 11.03
N ASP A 39 -15.53 -3.73 12.17
CA ASP A 39 -15.28 -4.88 13.05
C ASP A 39 -15.55 -6.21 12.32
N ILE A 40 -16.64 -6.30 11.56
CA ILE A 40 -16.98 -7.48 10.77
C ILE A 40 -15.93 -7.71 9.67
N LEU A 41 -15.56 -6.66 8.93
CA LEU A 41 -14.53 -6.76 7.88
C LEU A 41 -13.20 -7.24 8.46
N GLU A 42 -12.76 -6.67 9.58
CA GLU A 42 -11.52 -7.07 10.23
C GLU A 42 -11.56 -8.53 10.70
N LYS A 43 -12.66 -8.93 11.35
CA LYS A 43 -12.88 -10.32 11.78
C LYS A 43 -12.71 -11.30 10.62
N HIS A 44 -13.33 -11.00 9.48
CA HIS A 44 -13.34 -11.91 8.32
C HIS A 44 -12.05 -11.87 7.49
N LEU A 45 -11.32 -10.74 7.48
CA LEU A 45 -9.96 -10.67 6.91
C LEU A 45 -8.96 -11.54 7.66
N LYS A 46 -9.12 -11.71 8.98
CA LYS A 46 -8.22 -12.50 9.84
C LYS A 46 -8.49 -14.00 9.80
N VAL A 47 -9.50 -14.47 9.06
CA VAL A 47 -9.77 -15.90 8.92
C VAL A 47 -8.67 -16.54 8.06
N PRO A 48 -7.92 -17.54 8.57
CA PRO A 48 -6.88 -18.22 7.81
C PRO A 48 -7.40 -18.87 6.53
N ASP A 49 -6.61 -18.80 5.45
CA ASP A 49 -6.91 -19.40 4.14
C ASP A 49 -8.32 -19.06 3.62
N SER A 50 -8.76 -17.82 3.88
CA SER A 50 -10.13 -17.47 3.59
C SER A 50 -10.39 -17.31 2.09
N LEU A 51 -11.32 -18.11 1.56
CA LEU A 51 -11.79 -17.98 0.18
C LEU A 51 -12.68 -16.75 -0.07
N ALA A 52 -12.90 -15.92 0.95
CA ALA A 52 -13.68 -14.68 0.83
C ALA A 52 -12.81 -13.44 0.55
N LEU A 53 -11.48 -13.55 0.63
CA LEU A 53 -10.58 -12.40 0.69
C LEU A 53 -10.71 -11.44 -0.50
N ASP A 54 -10.85 -11.93 -1.73
CA ASP A 54 -11.03 -11.06 -2.90
C ASP A 54 -12.29 -10.18 -2.77
N GLY A 55 -13.39 -10.77 -2.30
CA GLY A 55 -14.62 -10.05 -2.07
C GLY A 55 -14.53 -9.05 -0.93
N LEU A 56 -13.85 -9.42 0.16
CA LEU A 56 -13.62 -8.53 1.30
C LEU A 56 -12.76 -7.32 0.91
N LEU A 57 -11.65 -7.56 0.20
CA LEU A 57 -10.73 -6.53 -0.26
C LEU A 57 -11.43 -5.53 -1.19
N ASP A 58 -12.21 -6.02 -2.16
CA ASP A 58 -12.98 -5.16 -3.06
C ASP A 58 -14.07 -4.37 -2.31
N LEU A 59 -14.79 -4.99 -1.37
CA LEU A 59 -15.79 -4.29 -0.55
C LEU A 59 -15.16 -3.21 0.34
N ILE A 60 -13.94 -3.42 0.85
CA ILE A 60 -13.19 -2.40 1.60
C ILE A 60 -12.89 -1.19 0.71
N THR A 61 -12.49 -1.39 -0.55
CA THR A 61 -12.25 -0.25 -1.46
C THR A 61 -13.52 0.56 -1.70
N LYS A 62 -14.66 -0.11 -1.85
CA LYS A 62 -15.96 0.52 -2.04
C LYS A 62 -16.38 1.28 -0.78
N LEU A 63 -16.18 0.69 0.40
CA LEU A 63 -16.46 1.35 1.67
C LEU A 63 -15.59 2.60 1.86
N ALA A 64 -14.29 2.53 1.55
CA ALA A 64 -13.39 3.66 1.63
C ALA A 64 -13.77 4.78 0.65
N ARG A 65 -14.27 4.43 -0.55
CA ARG A 65 -14.82 5.40 -1.50
C ARG A 65 -16.08 6.07 -0.97
N ASP A 66 -16.99 5.30 -0.40
CA ASP A 66 -18.31 5.81 0.00
C ASP A 66 -18.23 6.64 1.30
N LEU A 67 -17.27 6.34 2.19
CA LEU A 67 -17.03 7.07 3.44
C LEU A 67 -15.95 8.16 3.34
N GLU A 68 -15.03 8.05 2.38
CA GLU A 68 -13.90 8.97 2.20
C GLU A 68 -13.16 9.31 3.51
N GLY A 69 -13.25 10.56 3.97
CA GLY A 69 -12.60 11.03 5.20
C GLY A 69 -13.08 10.31 6.46
N ASP A 70 -14.34 9.87 6.49
CA ASP A 70 -14.89 9.12 7.62
C ASP A 70 -14.30 7.71 7.74
N PHE A 71 -13.68 7.20 6.67
CA PHE A 71 -12.97 5.92 6.70
C PHE A 71 -11.57 6.03 7.33
N TYR A 72 -10.95 7.21 7.23
CA TYR A 72 -9.54 7.40 7.61
C TYR A 72 -9.18 6.93 9.04
N PRO A 73 -10.01 7.15 10.08
CA PRO A 73 -9.73 6.62 11.42
C PRO A 73 -9.54 5.10 11.48
N TYR A 74 -10.17 4.36 10.56
CA TYR A 74 -10.10 2.89 10.49
C TYR A 74 -8.99 2.39 9.58
N PHE A 75 -8.38 3.26 8.77
CA PHE A 75 -7.37 2.89 7.79
C PHE A 75 -6.19 2.13 8.42
N PRO A 76 -5.52 2.61 9.49
CA PRO A 76 -4.37 1.90 10.06
C PRO A 76 -4.73 0.47 10.50
N ARG A 77 -5.91 0.30 11.11
CA ARG A 77 -6.40 -0.99 11.62
C ARG A 77 -6.66 -1.98 10.50
N LEU A 78 -7.40 -1.57 9.45
CA LEU A 78 -7.67 -2.46 8.31
C LEU A 78 -6.42 -2.71 7.47
N PHE A 79 -5.59 -1.69 7.29
CA PHE A 79 -4.35 -1.81 6.52
C PHE A 79 -3.39 -2.81 7.16
N ALA A 80 -3.29 -2.83 8.50
CA ALA A 80 -2.52 -3.85 9.23
C ALA A 80 -3.02 -5.29 9.01
N CYS A 81 -4.30 -5.48 8.63
CA CYS A 81 -4.84 -6.78 8.27
C CYS A 81 -4.63 -7.13 6.79
N ILE A 82 -4.59 -6.12 5.92
CA ILE A 82 -4.41 -6.29 4.46
C ILE A 82 -2.94 -6.56 4.13
N ILE A 83 -2.00 -5.85 4.76
CA ILE A 83 -0.57 -5.93 4.44
C ILE A 83 -0.01 -7.36 4.50
N PRO A 84 -0.28 -8.17 5.53
CA PRO A 84 0.21 -9.55 5.57
C PRO A 84 -0.26 -10.43 4.42
N LEU A 85 -1.38 -10.08 3.75
CA LEU A 85 -1.93 -10.87 2.64
C LEU A 85 -1.05 -10.83 1.38
N VAL A 86 -0.11 -9.88 1.26
CA VAL A 86 0.85 -9.84 0.12
C VAL A 86 1.77 -11.07 0.07
N TYR A 87 1.94 -11.78 1.19
CA TYR A 87 2.78 -12.97 1.26
C TYR A 87 1.99 -14.27 0.98
N HIS A 88 0.69 -14.15 0.67
CA HIS A 88 -0.12 -15.29 0.30
C HIS A 88 0.37 -15.93 -1.02
N ARG A 89 0.20 -17.24 -1.17
CA ARG A 89 0.72 -17.99 -2.32
C ARG A 89 -0.11 -17.82 -3.60
N ASP A 90 -1.39 -17.45 -3.47
CA ASP A 90 -2.28 -17.23 -4.61
C ASP A 90 -1.97 -15.88 -5.28
N VAL A 91 -1.52 -15.94 -6.54
CA VAL A 91 -1.17 -14.77 -7.37
C VAL A 91 -2.38 -13.89 -7.66
N ARG A 92 -3.58 -14.46 -7.77
CA ARG A 92 -4.80 -13.68 -8.02
C ARG A 92 -5.17 -12.85 -6.79
N LEU A 93 -5.03 -13.44 -5.61
CA LEU A 93 -5.23 -12.71 -4.37
C LEU A 93 -4.21 -11.57 -4.22
N LEU A 94 -2.95 -11.79 -4.61
CA LEU A 94 -1.94 -10.74 -4.59
C LEU A 94 -2.36 -9.53 -5.44
N GLU A 95 -2.92 -9.76 -6.62
CA GLU A 95 -3.47 -8.70 -7.47
C GLU A 95 -4.62 -7.97 -6.76
N SER A 96 -5.56 -8.69 -6.16
CA SER A 96 -6.66 -8.12 -5.37
C SER A 96 -6.14 -7.26 -4.20
N VAL A 97 -5.06 -7.70 -3.53
CA VAL A 97 -4.45 -6.96 -2.42
C VAL A 97 -3.84 -5.65 -2.92
N PHE A 98 -3.02 -5.67 -3.97
CA PHE A 98 -2.43 -4.44 -4.49
C PHE A 98 -3.46 -3.50 -5.12
N ASN A 99 -4.50 -4.03 -5.76
CA ASN A 99 -5.66 -3.24 -6.18
C ASN A 99 -6.32 -2.57 -4.97
N CYS A 100 -6.52 -3.31 -3.88
CA CYS A 100 -7.08 -2.75 -2.64
C CYS A 100 -6.22 -1.60 -2.10
N ILE A 101 -4.90 -1.81 -1.98
CA ILE A 101 -3.94 -0.80 -1.51
C ILE A 101 -3.99 0.45 -2.41
N ALA A 102 -3.94 0.28 -3.73
CA ALA A 102 -3.97 1.37 -4.68
C ALA A 102 -5.26 2.19 -4.59
N TYR A 103 -6.42 1.55 -4.43
CA TYR A 103 -7.70 2.23 -4.26
C TYR A 103 -7.81 2.93 -2.89
N LEU A 104 -7.33 2.31 -1.82
CA LEU A 104 -7.26 2.96 -0.50
C LEU A 104 -6.43 4.25 -0.58
N PHE A 105 -5.25 4.19 -1.22
CA PHE A 105 -4.42 5.36 -1.43
C PHE A 105 -5.10 6.40 -2.31
N LYS A 106 -5.83 5.98 -3.36
CA LYS A 106 -6.60 6.87 -4.22
C LYS A 106 -7.68 7.63 -3.45
N PHE A 107 -8.51 6.94 -2.68
CA PHE A 107 -9.65 7.53 -1.98
C PHE A 107 -9.25 8.32 -0.74
N LEU A 108 -8.18 7.90 -0.04
CA LEU A 108 -7.69 8.55 1.18
C LEU A 108 -6.53 9.51 0.91
N ALA A 109 -6.22 9.81 -0.36
CA ALA A 109 -5.07 10.63 -0.72
C ALA A 109 -5.03 11.97 0.03
N ARG A 110 -6.19 12.62 0.20
CA ARG A 110 -6.29 13.92 0.89
C ARG A 110 -5.91 13.80 2.37
N GLN A 111 -6.27 12.71 3.03
CA GLN A 111 -6.03 12.45 4.44
C GLN A 111 -4.61 11.91 4.69
N LEU A 112 -4.05 11.16 3.74
CA LEU A 112 -2.71 10.57 3.85
C LEU A 112 -1.59 11.57 3.49
N THR A 113 -1.80 12.47 2.54
CA THR A 113 -0.75 13.39 2.04
C THR A 113 -0.12 14.28 3.14
N PRO A 114 -0.86 14.82 4.13
CA PRO A 114 -0.27 15.65 5.19
C PRO A 114 0.75 14.94 6.07
N ASP A 115 0.67 13.61 6.22
CA ASP A 115 1.73 12.84 6.89
C ASP A 115 1.93 11.46 6.27
N LEU A 116 2.76 11.42 5.23
CA LEU A 116 3.12 10.19 4.54
C LEU A 116 4.16 9.35 5.28
N CYS A 117 4.78 9.85 6.36
CA CYS A 117 5.84 9.13 7.06
C CYS A 117 5.30 7.86 7.73
N GLU A 118 4.12 7.95 8.35
CA GLU A 118 3.43 6.79 8.95
C GLU A 118 3.04 5.76 7.88
N THR A 119 2.51 6.24 6.76
CA THR A 119 2.13 5.36 5.64
C THR A 119 3.33 4.65 5.03
N PHE A 120 4.46 5.37 4.86
CA PHE A 120 5.71 4.78 4.44
C PHE A 120 6.19 3.72 5.44
N SER A 121 6.13 4.02 6.74
CA SER A 121 6.61 3.10 7.78
C SER A 121 5.83 1.78 7.78
N MET A 122 4.52 1.81 7.51
CA MET A 122 3.70 0.60 7.32
C MET A 122 4.08 -0.23 6.09
N LEU A 123 4.69 0.39 5.07
CA LEU A 123 5.09 -0.26 3.81
C LEU A 123 6.59 -0.57 3.69
N SER A 124 7.41 -0.02 4.58
CA SER A 124 8.88 -0.13 4.55
C SER A 124 9.37 -1.58 4.42
N ARG A 125 8.76 -2.50 5.18
CA ARG A 125 8.99 -3.95 5.09
C ARG A 125 8.79 -4.50 3.68
N LEU A 126 7.72 -4.11 3.00
CA LEU A 126 7.38 -4.57 1.66
C LEU A 126 8.27 -3.98 0.56
N LEU A 127 9.09 -2.98 0.90
CA LEU A 127 10.14 -2.47 0.03
C LEU A 127 11.46 -3.26 0.16
N GLY A 128 11.52 -4.29 1.01
CA GLY A 128 12.70 -5.17 1.15
C GLY A 128 13.47 -5.02 2.46
N GLU A 129 12.93 -4.30 3.46
CA GLU A 129 13.55 -4.19 4.78
C GLU A 129 13.65 -5.56 5.49
N ASP A 130 12.78 -6.51 5.14
CA ASP A 130 12.75 -7.85 5.74
C ASP A 130 13.61 -8.90 5.01
N HIS A 131 14.32 -8.55 3.94
CA HIS A 131 15.13 -9.44 3.07
C HIS A 131 14.38 -10.59 2.36
N GLU A 132 13.18 -10.94 2.79
CA GLU A 132 12.39 -12.06 2.27
C GLU A 132 11.37 -11.62 1.21
N THR A 133 11.06 -10.32 1.16
CA THR A 133 10.08 -9.78 0.22
C THR A 133 10.52 -10.00 -1.23
N LYS A 134 9.66 -10.62 -2.02
CA LYS A 134 9.94 -10.94 -3.42
C LYS A 134 10.02 -9.68 -4.30
N PRO A 135 10.81 -9.67 -5.40
CA PRO A 135 11.01 -8.49 -6.25
C PRO A 135 9.72 -7.85 -6.77
N TYR A 136 8.73 -8.64 -7.18
CA TYR A 136 7.46 -8.11 -7.68
C TYR A 136 6.63 -7.41 -6.58
N ILE A 137 6.72 -7.84 -5.31
CA ILE A 137 6.06 -7.17 -4.18
C ILE A 137 6.71 -5.81 -3.95
N ARG A 138 8.05 -5.73 -4.01
CA ARG A 138 8.78 -4.46 -3.92
C ARG A 138 8.35 -3.50 -5.04
N HIS A 139 8.26 -3.99 -6.28
CA HIS A 139 7.82 -3.19 -7.42
C HIS A 139 6.41 -2.64 -7.24
N PHE A 140 5.42 -3.49 -6.93
CA PHE A 140 4.04 -3.03 -6.74
C PHE A 140 3.89 -2.09 -5.54
N THR A 141 4.67 -2.31 -4.47
CA THR A 141 4.69 -1.42 -3.31
C THR A 141 5.26 -0.04 -3.67
N ALA A 142 6.38 -0.02 -4.39
CA ALA A 142 7.00 1.19 -4.90
C ALA A 142 6.04 1.98 -5.81
N GLU A 143 5.40 1.31 -6.76
CA GLU A 143 4.43 1.92 -7.67
C GLU A 143 3.22 2.50 -6.93
N SER A 144 2.65 1.72 -6.00
CA SER A 144 1.51 2.13 -5.18
C SER A 144 1.84 3.34 -4.31
N PHE A 145 2.97 3.34 -3.62
CA PHE A 145 3.36 4.45 -2.76
C PHE A 145 3.82 5.69 -3.55
N ALA A 146 4.41 5.50 -4.74
CA ALA A 146 4.76 6.60 -5.63
C ALA A 146 3.54 7.44 -6.01
N PHE A 147 2.34 6.86 -6.10
CA PHE A 147 1.10 7.62 -6.30
C PHE A 147 0.87 8.67 -5.20
N LEU A 148 1.09 8.31 -3.92
CA LEU A 148 0.94 9.24 -2.80
C LEU A 148 2.10 10.24 -2.75
N MET A 149 3.33 9.76 -2.91
CA MET A 149 4.52 10.61 -2.86
C MET A 149 4.50 11.69 -3.97
N ARG A 150 3.96 11.38 -5.16
CA ARG A 150 3.75 12.36 -6.25
C ARG A 150 2.72 13.44 -5.91
N LYS A 151 1.95 13.33 -4.83
CA LYS A 151 1.01 14.35 -4.35
C LYS A 151 1.61 15.25 -3.26
N ALA A 152 2.62 14.78 -2.53
CA ALA A 152 3.31 15.58 -1.52
C ALA A 152 4.08 16.75 -2.17
N ARG A 153 4.13 17.89 -1.48
CA ARG A 153 4.77 19.13 -1.96
C ARG A 153 5.49 19.81 -0.81
N GLY A 154 6.48 20.65 -1.16
CA GLY A 154 7.12 21.54 -0.20
C GLY A 154 7.67 20.82 1.04
N PRO A 155 7.44 21.35 2.26
CA PRO A 155 7.97 20.78 3.50
C PRO A 155 7.62 19.31 3.74
N ASP A 156 6.42 18.88 3.39
CA ASP A 156 5.95 17.50 3.63
C ASP A 156 6.73 16.49 2.78
N LEU A 157 7.02 16.84 1.52
CA LEU A 157 7.87 16.01 0.67
C LEU A 157 9.31 15.95 1.20
N HIS A 158 9.84 17.07 1.68
CA HIS A 158 11.19 17.08 2.29
C HIS A 158 11.24 16.23 3.57
N LYS A 159 10.22 16.34 4.44
CA LYS A 159 10.07 15.50 5.65
C LYS A 159 10.03 14.02 5.28
N LEU A 160 9.18 13.65 4.32
CA LEU A 160 9.07 12.26 3.85
C LEU A 160 10.40 11.74 3.30
N VAL A 161 11.06 12.49 2.41
CA VAL A 161 12.32 12.04 1.82
C VAL A 161 13.41 11.91 2.88
N ALA A 162 13.49 12.85 3.83
CA ALA A 162 14.40 12.73 4.97
C ALA A 162 14.10 11.47 5.80
N HIS A 163 12.82 11.17 6.06
CA HIS A 163 12.39 9.97 6.77
C HIS A 163 12.82 8.68 6.06
N ILE A 164 12.59 8.58 4.75
CA ILE A 164 13.00 7.45 3.90
C ILE A 164 14.52 7.25 3.90
N LEU A 165 15.28 8.35 3.93
CA LEU A 165 16.74 8.25 3.92
C LEU A 165 17.31 7.92 5.30
N ASN A 166 16.67 8.40 6.36
CA ASN A 166 17.07 8.05 7.72
C ASN A 166 16.72 6.58 8.05
N SER A 167 15.77 5.96 7.35
CA SER A 167 15.52 4.52 7.48
C SER A 167 16.58 3.66 6.79
N LEU A 168 17.40 4.21 5.89
CA LEU A 168 18.58 3.54 5.38
C LEU A 168 19.63 3.46 6.49
N ARG A 169 19.82 2.27 7.05
CA ARG A 169 20.93 1.99 7.97
C ARG A 169 22.24 1.86 7.18
N ALA A 170 23.37 2.02 7.88
CA ALA A 170 24.70 1.89 7.27
C ALA A 170 24.98 0.50 6.66
N ASP A 171 24.22 -0.51 7.09
CA ASP A 171 24.20 -1.91 6.67
C ASP A 171 22.89 -2.29 5.95
N GLY A 172 22.19 -1.31 5.38
CA GLY A 172 20.90 -1.52 4.71
C GLY A 172 20.95 -2.62 3.64
N SER A 173 19.92 -3.47 3.62
CA SER A 173 19.80 -4.59 2.69
C SER A 173 19.83 -4.12 1.23
N GLU A 174 20.47 -4.90 0.35
CA GLU A 174 20.45 -4.61 -1.09
C GLU A 174 19.02 -4.58 -1.61
N GLU A 175 18.14 -5.45 -1.09
CA GLU A 175 16.72 -5.51 -1.44
C GLU A 175 15.98 -4.23 -1.06
N TYR A 176 16.24 -3.67 0.12
CA TYR A 176 15.61 -2.44 0.58
C TYR A 176 16.12 -1.24 -0.23
N VAL A 177 17.42 -1.18 -0.49
CA VAL A 177 18.01 -0.15 -1.35
C VAL A 177 17.43 -0.22 -2.76
N GLU A 178 17.25 -1.42 -3.32
CA GLU A 178 16.60 -1.64 -4.60
C GLU A 178 15.12 -1.18 -4.57
N GLY A 179 14.35 -1.57 -3.55
CA GLY A 179 12.95 -1.17 -3.41
C GLY A 179 12.77 0.35 -3.27
N LEU A 180 13.65 1.01 -2.53
CA LEU A 180 13.67 2.48 -2.46
C LEU A 180 14.07 3.11 -3.80
N ALA A 181 15.03 2.53 -4.51
CA ALA A 181 15.39 3.00 -5.85
C ALA A 181 14.21 2.89 -6.82
N MET A 182 13.45 1.78 -6.79
CA MET A 182 12.21 1.61 -7.55
C MET A 182 11.19 2.68 -7.17
N LEU A 183 10.98 2.95 -5.88
CA LEU A 183 10.06 3.98 -5.40
C LEU A 183 10.43 5.37 -5.94
N PHE A 184 11.70 5.76 -5.82
CA PHE A 184 12.17 7.04 -6.35
C PHE A 184 12.04 7.08 -7.88
N PHE A 185 12.34 5.99 -8.59
CA PHE A 185 12.18 5.89 -10.03
C PHE A 185 10.72 6.08 -10.47
N GLU A 186 9.78 5.39 -9.81
CA GLU A 186 8.35 5.53 -10.07
C GLU A 186 7.85 6.96 -9.77
N CYS A 187 8.49 7.68 -8.84
CA CYS A 187 8.22 9.09 -8.60
C CYS A 187 8.81 10.03 -9.68
N VAL A 188 10.00 9.71 -10.23
CA VAL A 188 10.77 10.56 -11.16
C VAL A 188 10.28 10.50 -12.61
N LYS A 189 9.26 9.70 -12.92
CA LYS A 189 8.48 9.84 -14.17
C LYS A 189 7.94 11.29 -14.38
N VAL A 190 8.09 12.19 -13.40
CA VAL A 190 7.85 13.65 -13.47
C VAL A 190 9.13 14.43 -13.10
N LYS A 191 9.59 15.34 -13.98
CA LYS A 191 10.90 16.05 -14.05
C LYS A 191 11.51 16.69 -12.77
N HIS A 192 10.85 16.77 -11.62
CA HIS A 192 11.32 17.56 -10.47
C HIS A 192 12.23 16.83 -9.45
N LEU A 193 12.22 15.49 -9.40
CA LEU A 193 12.99 14.74 -8.38
C LEU A 193 14.47 14.50 -8.73
N ILE A 194 14.90 14.78 -9.97
CA ILE A 194 16.31 14.60 -10.39
C ILE A 194 17.25 15.48 -9.55
N ASN A 195 16.86 16.73 -9.29
CA ASN A 195 17.65 17.64 -8.47
C ASN A 195 17.76 17.17 -7.02
N LEU A 196 16.73 16.49 -6.51
CA LEU A 196 16.74 15.92 -5.17
C LEU A 196 17.74 14.75 -5.12
N LEU A 197 17.69 13.80 -6.06
CA LEU A 197 18.66 12.70 -6.17
C LEU A 197 20.12 13.20 -6.26
N ILE A 198 20.36 14.30 -6.98
CA ILE A 198 21.69 14.96 -7.04
C ILE A 198 22.10 15.51 -5.67
N GLN A 199 21.17 16.09 -4.90
CA GLN A 199 21.44 16.51 -3.52
C GLN A 199 21.69 15.32 -2.58
N LEU A 200 21.01 14.18 -2.80
CA LEU A 200 21.21 12.94 -2.03
C LEU A 200 22.61 12.36 -2.20
N LYS A 201 23.17 12.44 -3.41
CA LYS A 201 24.58 12.08 -3.69
C LYS A 201 25.55 12.86 -2.80
N LYS A 202 25.30 14.15 -2.58
CA LYS A 202 26.21 15.04 -1.82
C LYS A 202 26.09 14.89 -0.30
N LYS A 203 24.90 14.58 0.23
CA LYS A 203 24.64 14.65 1.68
C LYS A 203 24.78 13.31 2.40
N TYR A 204 24.49 12.18 1.76
CA TYR A 204 24.35 10.88 2.45
C TYR A 204 25.24 9.75 1.91
N GLY A 205 26.06 10.00 0.88
CA GLY A 205 26.94 8.96 0.33
C GLY A 205 26.19 7.73 -0.20
N VAL A 206 24.96 7.91 -0.68
CA VAL A 206 24.04 6.82 -1.09
C VAL A 206 24.37 6.25 -2.47
N TYR A 207 25.62 5.85 -2.69
CA TYR A 207 26.11 5.38 -3.99
C TYR A 207 25.32 4.17 -4.50
N LEU A 208 24.94 3.26 -3.60
CA LEU A 208 24.18 2.06 -3.95
C LEU A 208 22.75 2.41 -4.42
N LEU A 209 22.03 3.29 -3.71
CA LEU A 209 20.70 3.75 -4.12
C LEU A 209 20.73 4.43 -5.50
N ILE A 210 21.75 5.27 -5.74
CA ILE A 210 21.94 5.95 -7.03
C ILE A 210 22.28 4.93 -8.13
N TYR A 211 23.14 3.96 -7.83
CA TYR A 211 23.50 2.89 -8.76
C TYR A 211 22.26 2.07 -9.16
N HIS A 212 21.48 1.57 -8.20
CA HIS A 212 20.25 0.82 -8.50
C HIS A 212 19.24 1.67 -9.26
N TYR A 213 19.09 2.95 -8.90
CA TYR A 213 18.25 3.89 -9.64
C TYR A 213 18.66 4.01 -11.11
N TRP A 214 19.97 4.20 -11.39
CA TRP A 214 20.46 4.30 -12.76
C TRP A 214 20.39 2.96 -13.51
N LYS A 215 20.62 1.83 -12.82
CA LYS A 215 20.44 0.49 -13.38
C LYS A 215 19.01 0.28 -13.86
N ILE A 216 18.02 0.66 -13.04
CA ILE A 216 16.59 0.62 -13.41
C ILE A 216 16.31 1.59 -14.59
N ALA A 217 16.79 2.83 -14.50
CA ALA A 217 16.51 3.86 -15.50
C ALA A 217 17.13 3.59 -16.88
N SER A 218 18.27 2.90 -16.93
CA SER A 218 18.98 2.57 -18.17
C SER A 218 18.48 1.28 -18.83
N GLY A 219 17.50 0.58 -18.23
CA GLY A 219 17.03 -0.73 -18.71
C GLY A 219 18.13 -1.79 -18.78
N SER A 220 19.27 -1.53 -18.16
CA SER A 220 20.50 -2.29 -18.38
C SER A 220 20.65 -3.32 -17.27
N SER A 221 20.44 -4.60 -17.63
CA SER A 221 21.04 -5.70 -16.88
C SER A 221 22.55 -5.69 -17.18
N ILE A 222 23.29 -4.77 -16.56
CA ILE A 222 24.75 -4.82 -16.59
C ILE A 222 25.12 -5.94 -15.60
N ALA A 223 25.36 -7.12 -16.15
CA ALA A 223 26.06 -8.19 -15.48
C ALA A 223 27.42 -7.67 -14.96
N LEU A 224 27.77 -8.12 -13.76
CA LEU A 224 29.03 -7.86 -13.05
C LEU A 224 30.26 -7.82 -13.96
#